data_AF-A0A453J8A6-F1
#
_entry.id   AF-A0A453J8A6-F1
#
_cell.length_a   1.000
_cell.length_b   1.000
_cell.length_c   1.000
_cell.angle_alpha   90.00
_cell.angle_beta   90.00
_cell.angle_gamma   90.00
#
_symmetry.space_group_name_H-M   'P 1'
#
loop_
_entity.id
_entity.type
_entity.pdbx_description
1 polymer ?
#
loop_
_entity_poly.entity_id
_entity_poly.type
_entity_poly.pdbx_seq_one_letter_code
_entity_poly.pdbx_strand_id
1 'polypeptide(L)'
;MCTQQIWSLVISYFSRFGDIVPSNARVLRFQKIATMTCWAKRSVDCVHGFLIYYAWTVSCGQGTRCTLRLYPQRYAQPGQLKEGIMVAGCFCFSLILAGTVAELFLILLFRKHNLEYMLHNCHFMPLIGEIPMAMPVVLYLASALGSLRLCFLRIASRGTVALEDLASTDVMLFNLTGTITCNKPCFFRDKIELFANSVDKDQAIILAARASRSQHEFCIESIDAAILSLLDDPEQARAGIEVLEHHARFFVALKLMFLTTYIDSNGSKCCVFKGVAHQCGCNKAVKEKISMVMDSFALDGIKP
;
A
#
# COMPACT_ATOMS: atom_id res chain seq x y z
N MET A 1 -0.80 -35.24 -17.01
CA MET A 1 -0.03 -34.17 -17.68
C MET A 1 -1.03 -33.16 -18.23
N CYS A 2 -1.31 -32.09 -17.48
CA CYS A 2 -2.15 -30.99 -17.97
C CYS A 2 -1.24 -30.00 -18.70
N THR A 3 -1.32 -29.97 -20.03
CA THR A 3 -0.62 -29.00 -20.88
C THR A 3 -1.14 -27.60 -20.55
N GLN A 4 -0.39 -26.82 -19.77
CA GLN A 4 -0.64 -25.38 -19.60
C GLN A 4 -0.43 -24.70 -20.97
N GLN A 5 -1.51 -24.34 -21.65
CA GLN A 5 -1.46 -23.42 -22.77
C GLN A 5 -0.92 -22.07 -22.27
N ILE A 6 0.31 -21.73 -22.67
CA ILE A 6 0.95 -20.46 -22.35
C ILE A 6 0.46 -19.43 -23.35
N TRP A 7 -0.50 -18.61 -22.94
CA TRP A 7 -0.90 -17.41 -23.70
C TRP A 7 0.08 -16.28 -23.39
N SER A 8 0.87 -15.85 -24.38
CA SER A 8 1.68 -14.63 -24.28
C SER A 8 0.80 -13.42 -24.59
N LEU A 9 0.19 -12.84 -23.56
CA LEU A 9 -0.57 -11.60 -23.67
C LEU A 9 0.38 -10.40 -23.53
N VAL A 10 0.55 -9.63 -24.61
CA VAL A 10 1.35 -8.40 -24.59
C VAL A 10 0.44 -7.24 -24.18
N ILE A 11 0.49 -6.84 -22.91
CA ILE A 11 -0.18 -5.64 -22.41
C ILE A 11 0.88 -4.56 -22.19
N SER A 12 0.68 -3.41 -22.82
CA SER A 12 1.44 -2.19 -22.52
C SER A 12 0.83 -1.54 -21.28
N TYR A 13 1.62 -1.38 -20.22
CA TYR A 13 1.23 -0.66 -19.01
C TYR A 13 2.20 0.47 -18.70
N PHE A 14 1.67 1.57 -18.19
CA PHE A 14 2.46 2.69 -17.70
C PHE A 14 2.71 2.48 -16.21
N SER A 15 3.97 2.51 -15.78
CA SER A 15 4.34 2.30 -14.38
C SER A 15 4.90 3.58 -13.78
N ARG A 16 4.35 3.93 -12.62
CA ARG A 16 4.71 5.10 -11.82
C ARG A 16 5.61 4.68 -10.66
N PHE A 17 6.20 5.67 -10.03
CA PHE A 17 6.88 5.50 -8.74
C PHE A 17 5.94 4.83 -7.73
N GLY A 18 6.45 3.85 -6.99
CA GLY A 18 5.69 3.09 -5.99
C GLY A 18 4.91 1.90 -6.55
N ASP A 19 4.76 1.79 -7.88
CA ASP A 19 4.05 0.66 -8.47
C ASP A 19 4.83 -0.65 -8.28
N ILE A 20 4.08 -1.72 -8.01
CA ILE A 20 4.59 -3.09 -8.01
C ILE A 20 4.43 -3.64 -9.42
N VAL A 21 5.51 -4.21 -9.97
CA VAL A 21 5.48 -4.87 -11.27
C VAL A 21 4.59 -6.12 -11.22
N PRO A 22 3.47 -6.14 -11.96
CA PRO A 22 2.45 -7.18 -11.81
C PRO A 22 2.86 -8.51 -12.47
N SER A 23 3.87 -8.48 -13.34
CA SER A 23 4.31 -9.60 -14.16
C SER A 23 5.67 -9.27 -14.76
N ASN A 24 6.46 -10.28 -15.14
CA ASN A 24 7.70 -10.05 -15.88
C ASN A 24 7.42 -9.16 -17.10
N ALA A 25 8.18 -8.08 -17.26
CA ALA A 25 7.91 -7.05 -18.24
C ALA A 25 9.19 -6.50 -18.83
N ARG A 26 9.15 -6.12 -20.12
CA ARG A 26 10.27 -5.45 -20.79
C ARG A 26 10.03 -3.95 -20.83
N VAL A 27 11.06 -3.15 -20.57
CA VAL A 27 10.93 -1.69 -20.57
C VAL A 27 11.06 -1.12 -21.99
N LEU A 28 10.10 -0.29 -22.40
CA LEU A 28 10.00 0.27 -23.75
C LEU A 28 10.43 1.73 -23.89
N ARG A 29 10.24 2.63 -22.91
CA ARG A 29 10.67 4.04 -22.99
C ARG A 29 11.09 4.55 -21.63
N PHE A 30 12.14 5.38 -21.58
CA PHE A 30 12.86 5.72 -20.35
C PHE A 30 12.90 7.21 -19.99
N GLN A 31 12.71 7.45 -18.69
CA GLN A 31 13.60 8.26 -17.85
C GLN A 31 14.18 7.30 -16.79
N LYS A 32 15.48 7.39 -16.47
CA LYS A 32 16.25 6.44 -15.62
C LYS A 32 15.44 5.90 -14.43
N ILE A 33 15.23 4.58 -14.38
CA ILE A 33 14.42 3.94 -13.34
C ILE A 33 15.34 3.24 -12.34
N ALA A 34 15.28 3.67 -11.08
CA ALA A 34 15.79 2.87 -9.97
C ALA A 34 14.68 1.90 -9.55
N THR A 35 14.99 0.62 -9.50
CA THR A 35 14.06 -0.41 -9.00
C THR A 35 14.64 -1.07 -7.76
N MET A 36 13.79 -1.37 -6.79
CA MET A 36 14.15 -2.14 -5.59
C MET A 36 13.50 -3.52 -5.70
N THR A 37 14.32 -4.56 -5.56
CA THR A 37 13.80 -5.93 -5.59
C THR A 37 13.28 -6.32 -4.20
N CYS A 38 12.12 -6.97 -4.13
CA CYS A 38 11.58 -7.46 -2.86
C CYS A 38 12.46 -8.54 -2.20
N TRP A 39 13.34 -9.17 -2.98
CA TRP A 39 14.18 -10.29 -2.53
C TRP A 39 15.59 -9.85 -2.12
N ALA A 40 16.06 -8.70 -2.63
CA ALA A 40 17.33 -8.09 -2.27
C ALA A 40 17.19 -6.56 -2.31
N LYS A 41 17.55 -5.86 -1.22
CA LYS A 41 17.61 -4.39 -1.18
C LYS A 41 18.75 -3.84 -2.07
N ARG A 42 18.64 -4.03 -3.38
CA ARG A 42 19.57 -3.52 -4.39
C ARG A 42 18.78 -2.63 -5.32
N SER A 43 19.28 -1.41 -5.50
CA SER A 43 18.79 -0.48 -6.52
C SER A 43 19.44 -0.83 -7.85
N VAL A 44 18.65 -1.21 -8.85
CA VAL A 44 19.13 -1.44 -10.21
C VAL A 44 18.66 -0.30 -11.09
N ASP A 45 19.62 0.35 -11.77
CA ASP A 45 19.36 1.31 -12.83
C ASP A 45 18.99 0.54 -14.11
N CYS A 46 17.72 0.59 -14.51
CA CYS A 46 17.27 -0.08 -15.73
C CYS A 46 17.50 0.80 -16.97
N VAL A 47 17.83 0.18 -18.11
CA VAL A 47 18.02 0.82 -19.44
C VAL A 47 17.04 0.21 -20.46
N HIS A 48 16.84 0.87 -21.61
CA HIS A 48 15.93 0.43 -22.68
C HIS A 48 16.10 -1.06 -23.02
N GLY A 49 15.00 -1.81 -23.05
CA GLY A 49 15.01 -3.25 -23.34
C GLY A 49 15.31 -4.17 -22.15
N PHE A 50 15.62 -3.63 -20.97
CA PHE A 50 15.87 -4.42 -19.75
C PHE A 50 14.61 -5.18 -19.30
N LEU A 51 14.79 -6.40 -18.78
CA LEU A 51 13.72 -7.24 -18.25
C LEU A 51 13.55 -6.96 -16.76
N ILE A 52 12.36 -6.52 -16.36
CA ILE A 52 11.97 -6.36 -14.96
C ILE A 52 11.09 -7.54 -14.57
N TYR A 53 11.30 -8.06 -13.37
CA TYR A 53 10.60 -9.24 -12.88
C TYR A 53 9.38 -8.89 -12.02
N TYR A 54 8.48 -9.87 -11.89
CA TYR A 54 7.36 -9.84 -10.96
C TYR A 54 7.80 -9.39 -9.55
N ALA A 55 6.94 -8.60 -8.90
CA ALA A 55 7.13 -8.08 -7.54
C ALA A 55 8.31 -7.10 -7.37
N TRP A 56 8.91 -6.57 -8.44
CA TRP A 56 9.83 -5.44 -8.31
C TRP A 56 9.07 -4.14 -8.03
N THR A 57 9.63 -3.28 -7.21
CA THR A 57 9.04 -1.96 -6.91
C THR A 57 9.79 -0.87 -7.67
N VAL A 58 9.04 0.08 -8.23
CA VAL A 58 9.61 1.23 -8.93
C VAL A 58 9.97 2.31 -7.92
N SER A 59 11.26 2.55 -7.69
CA SER A 59 11.72 3.50 -6.68
C SER A 59 12.06 4.88 -7.24
N CYS A 60 12.30 5.06 -8.56
CA CYS A 60 12.43 6.38 -9.20
C CYS A 60 12.04 6.29 -10.67
N GLY A 61 11.51 7.38 -11.26
CA GLY A 61 11.26 7.51 -12.70
C GLY A 61 9.85 7.12 -13.17
N GLN A 62 9.56 7.41 -14.43
CA GLN A 62 8.33 7.02 -15.13
C GLN A 62 8.69 6.28 -16.42
N GLY A 63 7.91 5.26 -16.78
CA GLY A 63 8.17 4.53 -18.02
C GLY A 63 7.05 3.58 -18.44
N THR A 64 6.98 3.37 -19.76
CA THR A 64 6.06 2.42 -20.39
C THR A 64 6.72 1.05 -20.50
N ARG A 65 5.98 -0.01 -20.17
CA ARG A 65 6.47 -1.39 -20.09
C ARG A 65 5.50 -2.34 -20.79
N CYS A 66 6.01 -3.44 -21.34
CA CYS A 66 5.20 -4.54 -21.88
C CYS A 66 5.28 -5.77 -20.99
N THR A 67 4.15 -6.28 -20.53
CA THR A 67 4.06 -7.55 -19.78
C THR A 67 4.30 -8.74 -20.70
N LEU A 68 5.04 -9.73 -20.21
CA LEU A 68 5.37 -10.96 -20.94
C LEU A 68 4.75 -12.22 -20.32
N ARG A 69 4.53 -12.26 -18.99
CA ARG A 69 4.03 -13.47 -18.32
C ARG A 69 3.37 -13.22 -16.97
N LEU A 70 2.09 -13.57 -16.84
CA LEU A 70 1.35 -13.56 -15.57
C LEU A 70 1.69 -14.82 -14.77
N TYR A 71 2.08 -14.66 -13.50
CA TYR A 71 2.30 -15.77 -12.57
C TYR A 71 1.13 -15.87 -11.58
N PRO A 72 0.54 -17.06 -11.36
CA PRO A 72 -0.66 -17.20 -10.54
C PRO A 72 -0.41 -17.45 -9.05
N GLN A 73 0.83 -17.61 -8.58
CA GLN A 73 1.07 -18.15 -7.24
C GLN A 73 1.44 -17.07 -6.21
N ARG A 74 0.51 -16.79 -5.30
CA ARG A 74 0.77 -16.04 -4.06
C ARG A 74 0.81 -17.02 -2.89
N TYR A 75 1.84 -16.91 -2.06
CA TYR A 75 1.88 -17.58 -0.76
C TYR A 75 0.91 -16.87 0.18
N ALA A 76 -0.18 -17.52 0.54
CA ALA A 76 -1.08 -17.07 1.60
C ALA A 76 -0.77 -17.88 2.86
N GLN A 77 -0.51 -17.19 3.97
CA GLN A 77 -0.40 -17.85 5.27
C GLN A 77 -1.78 -18.43 5.65
N PRO A 78 -1.84 -19.60 6.30
CA PRO A 78 -3.09 -20.11 6.85
C PRO A 78 -3.60 -19.15 7.94
N GLY A 79 -4.91 -18.85 7.92
CA GLY A 79 -5.55 -17.99 8.93
C GLY A 79 -5.70 -18.69 10.29
N GLN A 80 -5.85 -17.91 11.35
CA GLN A 80 -5.98 -18.37 12.75
C GLN A 80 -7.18 -19.33 12.93
N LEU A 81 -8.24 -19.20 12.12
CA LEU A 81 -9.50 -19.94 12.25
C LEU A 81 -9.27 -21.35 11.77
N LYS A 82 -8.46 -21.52 10.73
CA LYS A 82 -8.06 -22.83 10.24
C LYS A 82 -7.30 -23.59 11.32
N GLU A 83 -6.42 -22.92 12.05
CA GLU A 83 -5.66 -23.51 13.15
C GLU A 83 -6.57 -23.87 14.33
N GLY A 84 -7.47 -22.97 14.73
CA GLY A 84 -8.46 -23.24 15.78
C GLY A 84 -9.39 -24.41 15.45
N ILE A 85 -9.90 -24.49 14.22
CA ILE A 85 -10.74 -25.62 13.76
C ILE A 85 -9.94 -26.92 13.78
N MET A 86 -8.66 -26.89 13.38
CA MET A 86 -7.81 -28.07 13.40
C MET A 86 -7.60 -28.58 14.83
N VAL A 87 -7.32 -27.69 15.79
CA VAL A 87 -7.16 -28.05 17.21
C VAL A 87 -8.47 -28.61 17.79
N ALA A 88 -9.60 -27.96 17.52
CA ALA A 88 -10.92 -28.44 17.96
C ALA A 88 -11.25 -29.82 17.37
N GLY A 89 -10.96 -30.02 16.07
CA GLY A 89 -11.12 -31.31 15.41
C GLY A 89 -10.25 -32.40 16.04
N CYS A 90 -8.98 -32.10 16.34
CA CYS A 90 -8.08 -33.03 17.04
C CYS A 90 -8.57 -33.35 18.46
N PHE A 91 -9.12 -32.37 19.18
CA PHE A 91 -9.69 -32.57 20.51
C PHE A 91 -10.91 -33.50 20.47
N CYS A 92 -11.88 -33.24 19.58
CA CYS A 92 -13.05 -34.12 19.39
C CYS A 92 -12.63 -35.54 18.99
N PHE A 93 -11.69 -35.68 18.07
CA PHE A 93 -11.19 -37.00 17.66
C PHE A 93 -10.52 -37.75 18.84
N SER A 94 -9.78 -37.04 19.68
CA SER A 94 -9.12 -37.62 20.85
C SER A 94 -10.14 -38.10 21.90
N LEU A 95 -11.23 -37.36 22.10
CA LEU A 95 -12.32 -37.77 23.01
C LEU A 95 -13.04 -39.02 22.51
N ILE A 96 -13.32 -39.09 21.20
CA ILE A 96 -13.93 -40.26 20.57
C ILE A 96 -13.02 -41.49 20.75
N LEU A 97 -11.71 -41.33 20.49
CA LEU A 97 -10.75 -42.42 20.68
C LEU A 97 -10.66 -42.86 22.15
N ALA A 98 -10.61 -41.92 23.09
CA ALA A 98 -10.58 -42.24 24.52
C ALA A 98 -11.87 -42.94 24.97
N GLY A 99 -13.04 -42.47 24.52
CA GLY A 99 -14.34 -43.05 24.82
C GLY A 99 -14.46 -44.49 24.30
N THR A 100 -14.10 -44.73 23.03
CA THR A 100 -14.12 -46.08 22.44
C THR A 100 -13.19 -47.05 23.17
N VAL A 101 -11.99 -46.60 23.55
CA VAL A 101 -11.04 -47.44 24.31
C VAL A 101 -11.57 -47.74 25.72
N ALA A 102 -12.14 -46.75 26.40
CA ALA A 102 -12.73 -46.94 27.73
C ALA A 102 -13.94 -47.88 27.71
N GLU A 103 -14.81 -47.76 26.71
CA GLU A 103 -15.93 -48.66 26.50
C GLU A 103 -15.47 -50.11 26.25
N LEU A 104 -14.48 -50.30 25.37
CA LEU A 104 -13.90 -51.62 25.10
C LEU A 104 -13.32 -52.24 26.38
N PHE A 105 -12.63 -51.43 27.19
CA PHE A 105 -12.05 -51.88 28.45
C PHE A 105 -13.11 -52.29 29.49
N LEU A 106 -14.19 -51.51 29.63
CA LEU A 106 -15.31 -51.84 30.52
C LEU A 106 -16.00 -53.15 30.11
N ILE A 107 -16.19 -53.38 28.82
CA ILE A 107 -16.82 -54.61 28.31
C ILE A 107 -15.94 -55.83 28.61
N LEU A 108 -14.63 -55.72 28.42
CA LEU A 108 -13.66 -56.78 28.73
C LEU A 108 -13.62 -57.08 30.24
N LEU A 109 -13.71 -56.07 31.10
CA LEU A 109 -13.68 -56.25 32.56
C LEU A 109 -14.95 -56.87 33.13
N PHE A 110 -16.13 -56.42 32.69
CA PHE A 110 -17.40 -56.81 33.31
C PHE A 110 -18.06 -58.07 32.70
N ARG A 111 -17.61 -58.54 31.53
CA ARG A 111 -18.30 -59.62 30.80
C ARG A 111 -17.38 -60.79 30.46
N LYS A 112 -17.31 -61.78 31.35
CA LYS A 112 -16.51 -63.01 31.19
C LYS A 112 -17.20 -64.11 30.36
N HIS A 113 -18.39 -63.89 29.79
CA HIS A 113 -19.10 -64.91 29.00
C HIS A 113 -19.99 -64.30 27.91
N ASN A 114 -19.83 -64.85 26.69
CA ASN A 114 -20.64 -64.67 25.47
C ASN A 114 -20.27 -63.46 24.59
N LEU A 115 -19.25 -63.71 23.74
CA LEU A 115 -18.60 -62.79 22.81
C LEU A 115 -19.39 -62.57 21.49
N GLU A 116 -20.39 -63.40 21.17
CA GLU A 116 -20.97 -63.45 19.82
C GLU A 116 -22.13 -62.47 19.55
N TYR A 117 -22.81 -61.93 20.57
CA TYR A 117 -23.98 -61.04 20.39
C TYR A 117 -23.67 -59.54 20.40
N MET A 118 -22.39 -59.17 20.54
CA MET A 118 -21.95 -57.81 20.86
C MET A 118 -21.40 -57.03 19.65
N LEU A 119 -21.38 -57.61 18.45
CA LEU A 119 -20.93 -56.90 17.24
C LEU A 119 -22.05 -56.07 16.58
N HIS A 120 -23.32 -56.36 16.86
CA HIS A 120 -24.42 -55.85 16.03
C HIS A 120 -25.18 -54.64 16.62
N ASN A 121 -25.22 -54.44 17.95
CA ASN A 121 -26.29 -53.60 18.52
C ASN A 121 -25.90 -52.39 19.38
N CYS A 122 -24.63 -52.05 19.65
CA CYS A 122 -24.36 -50.89 20.52
C CYS A 122 -23.24 -49.88 20.13
N HIS A 123 -22.24 -50.18 19.29
CA HIS A 123 -21.00 -49.36 19.30
C HIS A 123 -20.81 -48.29 18.21
N PHE A 124 -21.77 -48.04 17.32
CA PHE A 124 -21.56 -47.08 16.22
C PHE A 124 -22.44 -45.83 16.29
N MET A 125 -23.54 -45.85 17.05
CA MET A 125 -24.56 -44.81 16.93
C MET A 125 -24.22 -43.47 17.60
N PRO A 126 -23.56 -43.44 18.78
CA PRO A 126 -23.06 -42.17 19.34
C PRO A 126 -21.85 -41.62 18.55
N LEU A 127 -21.02 -42.52 17.99
CA LEU A 127 -19.72 -42.21 17.38
C LEU A 127 -19.79 -41.43 16.05
N ILE A 128 -20.87 -41.62 15.29
CA ILE A 128 -21.05 -40.99 13.97
C ILE A 128 -21.67 -39.58 14.11
N GLY A 129 -22.40 -39.31 15.20
CA GLY A 129 -23.06 -38.03 15.44
C GLY A 129 -22.14 -36.92 15.98
N GLU A 130 -21.03 -37.27 16.60
CA GLU A 130 -20.15 -36.30 17.30
C GLU A 130 -19.05 -35.71 16.42
N ILE A 131 -18.70 -36.35 15.30
CA ILE A 131 -17.61 -35.84 14.45
C ILE A 131 -18.11 -34.56 13.76
N PRO A 132 -17.48 -33.39 14.00
CA PRO A 132 -17.93 -32.12 13.46
C PRO A 132 -17.51 -31.97 11.99
N MET A 133 -17.84 -32.96 11.13
CA MET A 133 -17.52 -32.97 9.69
C MET A 133 -18.11 -31.76 8.96
N ALA A 134 -19.25 -31.25 9.46
CA ALA A 134 -19.92 -30.08 8.89
C ALA A 134 -19.27 -28.75 9.32
N MET A 135 -18.58 -28.70 10.45
CA MET A 135 -18.10 -27.44 11.04
C MET A 135 -17.12 -26.68 10.11
N PRO A 136 -16.11 -27.31 9.50
CA PRO A 136 -15.21 -26.59 8.57
C PRO A 136 -15.95 -26.01 7.36
N VAL A 137 -16.94 -26.74 6.83
CA VAL A 137 -17.72 -26.32 5.66
C VAL A 137 -18.59 -25.12 5.99
N VAL A 138 -19.30 -25.17 7.12
CA VAL A 138 -20.19 -24.09 7.55
C VAL A 138 -19.40 -22.81 7.87
N LEU A 139 -18.26 -22.93 8.56
CA LEU A 139 -17.41 -21.77 8.89
C LEU A 139 -16.78 -21.15 7.64
N TYR A 140 -16.35 -21.97 6.68
CA TYR A 140 -15.82 -21.46 5.42
C TYR A 140 -16.89 -20.75 4.59
N LEU A 141 -18.10 -21.33 4.51
CA LEU A 141 -19.23 -20.72 3.82
C LEU A 141 -19.63 -19.38 4.46
N ALA A 142 -19.70 -19.32 5.79
CA ALA A 142 -19.98 -18.09 6.53
C ALA A 142 -18.92 -17.01 6.23
N SER A 143 -17.64 -17.38 6.23
CA SER A 143 -16.53 -16.46 5.91
C SER A 143 -16.57 -15.96 4.47
N ALA A 144 -16.90 -16.84 3.52
CA ALA A 144 -17.06 -16.50 2.10
C ALA A 144 -18.24 -15.53 1.88
N LEU A 145 -19.38 -15.80 2.51
CA LEU A 145 -20.54 -14.90 2.47
C LEU A 145 -20.24 -13.56 3.15
N GLY A 146 -19.49 -13.56 4.25
CA GLY A 146 -19.00 -12.34 4.91
C GLY A 146 -18.12 -11.50 3.99
N SER A 147 -17.16 -12.11 3.31
CA SER A 147 -16.32 -11.43 2.32
C SER A 147 -17.13 -10.87 1.16
N LEU A 148 -18.16 -11.59 0.70
CA LEU A 148 -19.04 -11.13 -0.38
C LEU A 148 -19.83 -9.88 0.05
N ARG A 149 -20.33 -9.85 1.29
CA ARG A 149 -21.00 -8.66 1.86
C ARG A 149 -20.06 -7.45 1.92
N LEU A 150 -18.80 -7.64 2.29
CA LEU A 150 -17.80 -6.56 2.27
C LEU A 150 -17.60 -5.99 0.86
N CYS A 151 -17.55 -6.85 -0.16
CA CYS A 151 -17.47 -6.40 -1.55
C CYS A 151 -18.67 -5.54 -1.97
N PHE A 152 -19.89 -5.88 -1.53
CA PHE A 152 -21.08 -5.05 -1.77
C PHE A 152 -21.00 -3.69 -1.07
N LEU A 153 -20.29 -3.60 0.06
CA LEU A 153 -19.98 -2.34 0.75
C LEU A 153 -18.80 -1.58 0.14
N ARG A 154 -18.30 -1.99 -1.03
CA ARG A 154 -17.12 -1.44 -1.72
C ARG A 154 -15.81 -1.60 -0.92
N ILE A 155 -15.77 -2.54 0.01
CA ILE A 155 -14.55 -2.90 0.75
C ILE A 155 -13.91 -4.09 0.03
N ALA A 156 -12.73 -3.88 -0.55
CA ALA A 156 -11.97 -4.93 -1.18
C ALA A 156 -11.15 -5.70 -0.13
N SER A 157 -11.60 -6.89 0.27
CA SER A 157 -10.85 -7.79 1.15
C SER A 157 -9.96 -8.73 0.33
N ARG A 158 -8.78 -9.06 0.88
CA ARG A 158 -7.92 -10.11 0.31
C ARG A 158 -8.28 -11.47 0.93
N GLY A 159 -9.34 -12.07 0.41
CA GLY A 159 -9.79 -13.41 0.82
C GLY A 159 -10.49 -13.43 2.18
N THR A 160 -10.76 -14.64 2.68
CA THR A 160 -11.51 -14.86 3.92
C THR A 160 -10.69 -14.64 5.20
N VAL A 161 -9.36 -14.80 5.14
CA VAL A 161 -8.44 -14.61 6.28
C VAL A 161 -8.44 -13.15 6.76
N ALA A 162 -8.53 -12.19 5.85
CA ALA A 162 -8.55 -10.77 6.23
C ALA A 162 -9.78 -10.38 7.10
N LEU A 163 -10.90 -11.09 6.94
CA LEU A 163 -12.09 -10.87 7.77
C LEU A 163 -11.87 -11.36 9.19
N GLU A 164 -11.18 -12.49 9.33
CA GLU A 164 -10.80 -13.02 10.63
C GLU A 164 -9.81 -12.09 11.35
N ASP A 165 -8.74 -11.70 10.66
CA ASP A 165 -7.74 -10.79 11.23
C ASP A 165 -8.41 -9.49 11.72
N LEU A 166 -9.36 -8.98 10.94
CA LEU A 166 -10.14 -7.80 11.31
C LEU A 166 -11.01 -8.01 12.56
N ALA A 167 -11.60 -9.20 12.73
CA ALA A 167 -12.40 -9.54 13.90
C ALA A 167 -11.56 -9.78 15.17
N SER A 168 -10.30 -10.19 14.99
CA SER A 168 -9.32 -10.46 16.07
C SER A 168 -8.48 -9.23 16.46
N THR A 169 -8.63 -8.11 15.74
CA THR A 169 -7.80 -6.92 15.96
C THR A 169 -8.35 -6.05 17.09
N ASP A 170 -7.56 -5.90 18.17
CA ASP A 170 -7.89 -5.00 19.29
C ASP A 170 -7.45 -3.54 19.07
N VAL A 171 -6.33 -3.33 18.37
CA VAL A 171 -5.72 -2.00 18.16
C VAL A 171 -5.59 -1.73 16.66
N MET A 172 -6.21 -0.64 16.20
CA MET A 172 -6.09 -0.18 14.81
C MET A 172 -5.18 1.04 14.72
N LEU A 173 -4.10 0.91 13.97
CA LEU A 173 -3.20 2.01 13.63
C LEU A 173 -3.63 2.62 12.29
N PHE A 174 -4.28 3.77 12.36
CA PHE A 174 -4.66 4.51 11.16
C PHE A 174 -3.55 5.48 10.75
N ASN A 175 -3.25 5.51 9.45
CA ASN A 175 -2.43 6.56 8.91
C ASN A 175 -3.23 7.88 8.90
N LEU A 176 -2.65 8.98 9.39
CA LEU A 176 -3.34 10.27 9.40
C LEU A 176 -3.64 10.74 7.98
N THR A 177 -2.63 10.73 7.10
CA THR A 177 -2.73 11.27 5.75
C THR A 177 -3.32 10.25 4.78
N GLY A 178 -4.45 10.59 4.16
CA GLY A 178 -5.11 9.74 3.16
C GLY A 178 -6.07 8.69 3.74
N THR A 179 -6.12 8.52 5.07
CA THR A 179 -7.15 7.70 5.74
C THR A 179 -8.02 8.55 6.65
N ILE A 180 -7.45 9.24 7.64
CA ILE A 180 -8.20 10.17 8.51
C ILE A 180 -8.46 11.49 7.78
N THR A 181 -7.45 12.01 7.07
CA THR A 181 -7.55 13.26 6.31
C THR A 181 -7.66 12.98 4.81
N CYS A 182 -8.37 13.85 4.09
CA CYS A 182 -8.64 13.71 2.66
C CYS A 182 -7.41 13.86 1.73
N ASN A 183 -6.20 14.02 2.29
CA ASN A 183 -4.98 14.37 1.54
C ASN A 183 -5.20 15.50 0.51
N LYS A 184 -6.02 16.49 0.88
CA LYS A 184 -6.29 17.69 0.11
C LYS A 184 -5.88 18.88 0.97
N PRO A 185 -4.60 19.28 0.93
CA PRO A 185 -4.16 20.44 1.69
C PRO A 185 -4.84 21.69 1.13
N CYS A 186 -5.14 22.65 2.01
CA CYS A 186 -5.64 23.96 1.63
C CYS A 186 -4.72 25.00 2.26
N PHE A 187 -4.32 25.99 1.47
CA PHE A 187 -3.47 27.08 1.92
C PHE A 187 -4.33 28.34 2.08
N PHE A 188 -4.10 29.09 3.16
CA PHE A 188 -4.77 30.36 3.41
C PHE A 188 -3.75 31.49 3.26
N ARG A 189 -4.03 32.50 2.42
CA ARG A 189 -3.11 33.63 2.17
C ARG A 189 -2.72 34.38 3.44
N ASP A 190 -3.62 34.42 4.42
CA ASP A 190 -3.40 35.10 5.70
C ASP A 190 -2.29 34.44 6.54
N LYS A 191 -2.18 33.11 6.47
CA LYS A 191 -1.20 32.31 7.24
C LYS A 191 0.14 32.13 6.53
N ILE A 192 0.35 32.77 5.38
CA ILE A 192 1.64 32.75 4.69
C ILE A 192 2.58 33.76 5.35
N GLU A 193 3.67 33.26 5.92
CA GLU A 193 4.76 34.09 6.45
C GLU A 193 5.95 34.16 5.50
N LEU A 194 6.56 35.33 5.41
CA LEU A 194 7.67 35.63 4.51
C LEU A 194 8.90 36.01 5.33
N PHE A 195 10.05 35.43 4.97
CA PHE A 195 11.33 35.71 5.63
C PHE A 195 12.24 36.65 4.82
N ALA A 196 11.84 36.99 3.59
CA ALA A 196 12.55 37.90 2.70
C ALA A 196 11.72 39.17 2.47
N ASN A 197 12.27 40.33 2.83
CA ASN A 197 11.56 41.61 2.74
C ASN A 197 11.33 42.10 1.31
N SER A 198 12.01 41.52 0.32
CA SER A 198 11.95 41.92 -1.08
C SER A 198 10.86 41.21 -1.90
N VAL A 199 10.11 40.30 -1.28
CA VAL A 199 9.12 39.46 -1.95
C VAL A 199 7.77 39.67 -1.28
N ASP A 200 6.74 39.90 -2.08
CA ASP A 200 5.37 40.01 -1.60
C ASP A 200 4.68 38.63 -1.55
N LYS A 201 3.56 38.51 -0.82
CA LYS A 201 2.80 37.25 -0.67
C LYS A 201 2.37 36.69 -2.02
N ASP A 202 1.87 37.53 -2.91
CA ASP A 202 1.43 37.11 -4.25
C ASP A 202 2.60 36.64 -5.11
N GLN A 203 3.76 37.30 -5.00
CA GLN A 203 4.99 36.85 -5.67
C GLN A 203 5.48 35.51 -5.11
N ALA A 204 5.39 35.30 -3.80
CA ALA A 204 5.76 34.02 -3.18
C ALA A 204 4.87 32.86 -3.64
N ILE A 205 3.56 33.10 -3.79
CA ILE A 205 2.60 32.13 -4.34
C ILE A 205 2.96 31.77 -5.78
N ILE A 206 3.29 32.76 -6.62
CA ILE A 206 3.74 32.53 -8.01
C ILE A 206 5.04 31.71 -8.05
N LEU A 207 6.01 32.02 -7.18
CA LEU A 207 7.26 31.25 -7.08
C LEU A 207 6.99 29.80 -6.65
N ALA A 208 6.10 29.58 -5.69
CA ALA A 208 5.68 28.23 -5.27
C ALA A 208 4.96 27.47 -6.41
N ALA A 209 4.13 28.16 -7.20
CA ALA A 209 3.47 27.60 -8.37
C ALA A 209 4.46 27.25 -9.49
N ARG A 210 5.51 28.08 -9.72
CA ARG A 210 6.62 27.78 -10.65
C ARG A 210 7.41 26.53 -10.25
N ALA A 211 7.55 26.29 -8.95
CA ALA A 211 8.16 25.06 -8.41
C ALA A 211 7.23 23.84 -8.46
N SER A 212 5.95 24.03 -8.80
CA SER A 212 4.93 22.99 -8.87
C SER A 212 4.73 22.46 -10.29
N ARG A 213 4.31 21.19 -10.39
CA ARG A 213 3.99 20.57 -11.67
C ARG A 213 2.73 21.17 -12.26
N SER A 214 2.69 21.29 -13.57
CA SER A 214 1.53 21.85 -14.27
C SER A 214 0.35 20.87 -14.28
N GLN A 215 -0.88 21.39 -14.42
CA GLN A 215 -2.10 20.56 -14.43
C GLN A 215 -2.14 19.51 -15.55
N HIS A 216 -1.33 19.68 -16.59
CA HIS A 216 -1.28 18.80 -17.76
C HIS A 216 -0.32 17.61 -17.59
N GLU A 217 0.42 17.54 -16.49
CA GLU A 217 1.29 16.41 -16.18
C GLU A 217 0.50 15.27 -15.50
N PHE A 218 0.70 14.03 -15.94
CA PHE A 218 -0.05 12.83 -15.51
C PHE A 218 0.01 12.50 -13.99
N CYS A 219 0.76 13.26 -13.19
CA CYS A 219 0.92 13.10 -11.73
C CYS A 219 1.10 14.46 -11.05
N ILE A 220 -0.02 15.07 -10.65
CA ILE A 220 -0.04 16.25 -9.78
C ILE A 220 -0.07 15.74 -8.33
N GLU A 221 0.86 16.20 -7.50
CA GLU A 221 0.77 15.96 -6.05
C GLU A 221 -0.36 16.80 -5.45
N SER A 222 -0.99 16.31 -4.38
CA SER A 222 -2.09 17.04 -3.73
C SER A 222 -1.68 18.43 -3.25
N ILE A 223 -0.42 18.62 -2.86
CA ILE A 223 0.17 19.91 -2.48
C ILE A 223 0.27 20.84 -3.69
N ASP A 224 0.69 20.33 -4.85
CA ASP A 224 0.84 21.11 -6.09
C ASP A 224 -0.51 21.63 -6.57
N ALA A 225 -1.53 20.77 -6.52
CA ALA A 225 -2.91 21.15 -6.84
C ALA A 225 -3.41 22.27 -5.91
N ALA A 226 -3.11 22.18 -4.61
CA ALA A 226 -3.50 23.18 -3.63
C ALA A 226 -2.78 24.53 -3.83
N ILE A 227 -1.49 24.53 -4.18
CA ILE A 227 -0.75 25.75 -4.51
C ILE A 227 -1.33 26.38 -5.78
N LEU A 228 -1.62 25.58 -6.82
CA LEU A 228 -2.20 26.10 -8.05
C LEU A 228 -3.61 26.66 -7.84
N SER A 229 -4.38 26.14 -6.88
CA SER A 229 -5.70 26.67 -6.53
C SER A 229 -5.69 28.03 -5.82
N LEU A 230 -4.52 28.50 -5.36
CA LEU A 230 -4.38 29.85 -4.80
C LEU A 230 -4.33 30.93 -5.89
N LEU A 231 -3.96 30.57 -7.12
CA LEU A 231 -3.90 31.49 -8.26
C LEU A 231 -5.26 31.54 -8.94
N ASP A 232 -5.64 32.72 -9.43
CA ASP A 232 -6.87 32.90 -10.21
C ASP A 232 -6.75 32.17 -11.55
N ASP A 233 -5.60 32.29 -12.21
CA ASP A 233 -5.27 31.59 -13.46
C ASP A 233 -3.99 30.74 -13.30
N PRO A 234 -4.05 29.41 -13.55
CA PRO A 234 -2.88 28.54 -13.44
C PRO A 234 -1.79 28.84 -14.48
N GLU A 235 -2.14 29.52 -15.58
CA GLU A 235 -1.17 29.93 -16.62
C GLU A 235 -0.21 31.03 -16.15
N GLN A 236 -0.59 31.83 -15.14
CA GLN A 236 0.28 32.84 -14.55
C GLN A 236 1.55 32.23 -13.96
N ALA A 237 1.50 30.96 -13.54
CA ALA A 237 2.68 30.24 -13.06
C ALA A 237 3.76 30.09 -14.15
N ARG A 238 3.40 30.17 -15.43
CA ARG A 238 4.29 29.98 -16.60
C ARG A 238 4.42 31.20 -17.50
N ALA A 239 3.69 32.27 -17.20
CA ALA A 239 3.74 33.50 -17.98
C ALA A 239 5.15 34.11 -17.97
N GLY A 240 5.67 34.43 -19.17
CA GLY A 240 6.92 35.17 -19.35
C GLY A 240 8.20 34.41 -19.01
N ILE A 241 8.13 33.07 -18.91
CA ILE A 241 9.25 32.23 -18.46
C ILE A 241 9.53 31.10 -19.44
N GLU A 242 10.81 30.90 -19.74
CA GLU A 242 11.29 29.70 -20.42
C GLU A 242 11.82 28.69 -19.40
N VAL A 243 11.18 27.53 -19.31
CA VAL A 243 11.56 26.46 -18.38
C VAL A 243 12.67 25.62 -19.01
N LEU A 244 13.84 25.61 -18.39
CA LEU A 244 14.96 24.78 -18.84
C LEU A 244 14.84 23.34 -18.34
N GLU A 245 14.62 23.18 -17.04
CA GLU A 245 14.53 21.87 -16.41
C GLU A 245 13.56 21.87 -15.23
N HIS A 246 12.73 20.82 -15.18
CA HIS A 246 11.97 20.42 -14.01
C HIS A 246 12.56 19.14 -13.43
N HIS A 247 13.16 19.26 -12.24
CA HIS A 247 13.73 18.13 -11.52
C HIS A 247 12.97 17.90 -10.21
N ALA A 248 12.32 16.75 -10.10
CA ALA A 248 11.97 16.18 -8.80
C ALA A 248 13.21 15.45 -8.28
N ARG A 249 13.91 16.02 -7.30
CA ARG A 249 15.05 15.35 -6.65
C ARG A 249 14.56 14.79 -5.32
N PHE A 250 14.58 13.46 -5.21
CA PHE A 250 14.49 12.81 -3.91
C PHE A 250 15.86 12.91 -3.25
N PHE A 251 15.95 13.62 -2.13
CA PHE A 251 17.12 13.55 -1.26
C PHE A 251 17.00 12.35 -0.33
N VAL A 252 18.13 11.83 0.14
CA VAL A 252 18.19 10.75 1.12
C VAL A 252 17.30 11.10 2.32
N ALA A 253 16.42 10.17 2.73
CA ALA A 253 15.35 10.28 3.74
C ALA A 253 13.92 10.66 3.26
N LEU A 254 13.51 10.27 2.04
CA LEU A 254 12.10 10.31 1.57
C LEU A 254 11.44 11.69 1.58
N LYS A 255 12.22 12.78 1.66
CA LYS A 255 11.70 14.14 1.56
C LYS A 255 11.74 14.58 0.10
N LEU A 256 10.56 14.77 -0.48
CA LEU A 256 10.38 15.30 -1.84
C LEU A 256 10.79 16.77 -1.87
N MET A 257 11.71 17.09 -2.78
CA MET A 257 12.07 18.45 -3.12
C MET A 257 11.86 18.63 -4.63
N PHE A 258 11.11 19.66 -4.99
CA PHE A 258 10.91 20.02 -6.39
C PHE A 258 11.74 21.24 -6.68
N LEU A 259 12.52 21.16 -7.75
CA LEU A 259 13.37 22.23 -8.24
C LEU A 259 12.98 22.52 -9.68
N THR A 260 12.67 23.80 -9.94
CA THR A 260 12.48 24.32 -11.28
C THR A 260 13.59 25.30 -11.58
N THR A 261 14.25 25.12 -12.72
CA THR A 261 15.20 26.09 -13.27
C THR A 261 14.61 26.71 -14.52
N TYR A 262 14.64 28.04 -14.58
CA TYR A 262 13.99 28.79 -15.64
C TYR A 262 14.74 30.07 -15.97
N ILE A 263 14.53 30.58 -17.18
CA ILE A 263 15.03 31.88 -17.63
C ILE A 263 13.88 32.87 -17.52
N ASP A 264 14.12 33.93 -16.77
CA ASP A 264 13.16 35.04 -16.61
C ASP A 264 13.14 35.92 -17.86
N SER A 265 12.13 36.79 -17.99
CA SER A 265 12.01 37.74 -19.11
C SER A 265 13.23 38.66 -19.29
N ASN A 266 13.97 38.90 -18.20
CA ASN A 266 15.23 39.65 -18.17
C ASN A 266 16.46 38.85 -18.65
N GLY A 267 16.27 37.62 -19.13
CA GLY A 267 17.36 36.72 -19.55
C GLY A 267 18.17 36.13 -18.39
N SER A 268 17.77 36.37 -17.15
CA SER A 268 18.44 35.88 -15.95
C SER A 268 18.04 34.43 -15.66
N LYS A 269 19.02 33.56 -15.37
CA LYS A 269 18.74 32.18 -14.95
C LYS A 269 18.37 32.13 -13.47
N CYS A 270 17.14 31.72 -13.19
CA CYS A 270 16.58 31.62 -11.84
C CYS A 270 16.28 30.16 -11.47
N CYS A 271 16.43 29.85 -10.19
CA CYS A 271 16.15 28.52 -9.63
C CYS A 271 15.21 28.67 -8.45
N VAL A 272 14.08 27.96 -8.47
CA VAL A 272 13.11 27.96 -7.36
C VAL A 272 12.89 26.53 -6.91
N PHE A 273 12.89 26.33 -5.60
CA PHE A 273 12.63 25.03 -5.01
C PHE A 273 11.51 25.11 -3.96
N LYS A 274 10.81 23.99 -3.78
CA LYS A 274 9.90 23.76 -2.65
C LYS A 274 10.28 22.46 -1.95
N GLY A 275 10.14 22.44 -0.64
CA GLY A 275 10.51 21.30 0.21
C GLY A 275 10.42 21.65 1.68
N VAL A 276 11.01 20.80 2.52
CA VAL A 276 10.94 20.98 3.97
C VAL A 276 11.80 22.16 4.43
N ALA A 277 11.21 23.09 5.16
CA ALA A 277 11.84 24.36 5.57
C ALA A 277 13.20 24.20 6.28
N HIS A 278 13.38 23.12 7.06
CA HIS A 278 14.62 22.84 7.79
C HIS A 278 15.85 22.59 6.88
N GLN A 279 15.64 22.32 5.59
CA GLN A 279 16.71 22.05 4.64
C GLN A 279 17.32 23.33 4.01
N CYS A 280 16.87 24.54 4.41
CA CYS A 280 17.48 25.76 3.90
C CYS A 280 18.95 25.93 4.37
N GLY A 281 19.85 26.30 3.45
CA GLY A 281 21.20 26.81 3.75
C GLY A 281 21.22 28.26 4.27
N CYS A 282 20.26 28.63 5.11
CA CYS A 282 20.04 29.99 5.60
C CYS A 282 20.92 30.33 6.84
N ASN A 283 21.07 31.63 7.15
CA ASN A 283 21.75 32.10 8.37
C ASN A 283 21.03 31.61 9.65
N LYS A 284 21.76 31.43 10.75
CA LYS A 284 21.24 30.86 12.02
C LYS A 284 20.02 31.63 12.56
N ALA A 285 20.08 32.95 12.57
CA ALA A 285 18.99 33.80 13.05
C ALA A 285 17.69 33.61 12.25
N VAL A 286 17.78 33.34 10.94
CA VAL A 286 16.61 33.08 10.09
C VAL A 286 16.06 31.68 10.35
N LYS A 287 16.94 30.69 10.56
CA LYS A 287 16.54 29.32 10.91
C LYS A 287 15.78 29.25 12.23
N GLU A 288 16.22 30.02 13.24
CA GLU A 288 15.54 30.09 14.54
C GLU A 288 14.14 30.70 14.39
N LYS A 289 13.99 31.79 13.63
CA LYS A 289 12.67 32.37 13.31
C LYS A 289 11.77 31.37 12.59
N ILE A 290 12.29 30.67 11.58
CA ILE A 290 11.53 29.63 10.87
C ILE A 290 11.07 28.54 11.84
N SER A 291 11.94 28.08 12.74
CA SER A 291 11.58 27.05 13.73
C SER A 291 10.46 27.52 14.66
N MET A 292 10.54 28.76 15.17
CA MET A 292 9.51 29.31 16.05
C MET A 292 8.13 29.37 15.36
N VAL A 293 8.11 29.78 14.09
CA VAL A 293 6.87 29.85 13.29
C VAL A 293 6.33 28.45 12.99
N MET A 294 7.22 27.49 12.70
CA MET A 294 6.83 26.09 12.53
C MET A 294 6.21 25.52 13.80
N ASP A 295 6.76 25.85 14.97
CA ASP A 295 6.23 25.41 16.26
C ASP A 295 4.86 26.04 16.54
N SER A 296 4.64 27.31 16.19
CA SER A 296 3.31 27.92 16.29
C SER A 296 2.29 27.26 15.36
N PHE A 297 2.69 26.91 14.13
CA PHE A 297 1.81 26.17 13.22
C PHE A 297 1.52 24.75 13.73
N ALA A 298 2.49 24.09 14.35
CA ALA A 298 2.28 22.78 14.96
C ALA A 298 1.28 22.83 16.12
N LEU A 299 1.30 23.89 16.94
CA LEU A 299 0.31 24.12 18.00
C LEU A 299 -1.10 24.34 17.43
N ASP A 300 -1.20 25.03 16.30
CA ASP A 300 -2.46 25.23 15.56
C ASP A 300 -2.92 23.97 14.79
N GLY A 301 -2.15 22.89 14.81
CA GLY A 301 -2.44 21.66 14.06
C GLY A 301 -2.21 21.78 12.55
N ILE A 302 -1.45 22.78 12.11
CA ILE A 302 -1.15 23.07 10.71
C ILE A 302 0.22 22.50 10.37
N LYS A 303 0.30 21.81 9.24
CA LYS A 303 1.57 21.33 8.70
C LYS A 303 2.26 22.47 7.91
N PRO A 304 3.49 22.87 8.29
CA PRO A 304 4.26 23.89 7.58
C PRO A 304 4.81 23.38 6.23
#